data_AF-R8B9P8-F1
#
_entry.id   AF-R8B9P8-F1
#
_cell.length_a   1.000
_cell.length_b   1.000
_cell.length_c   1.000
_cell.angle_alpha   90.00
_cell.angle_beta   90.00
_cell.angle_gamma   90.00
#
_symmetry.space_group_name_H-M   'P 1'
#
loop_
_entity.id
_entity.type
_entity.pdbx_description
1 polymer ?
#
loop_
_entity_poly.entity_id
_entity_poly.type
_entity_poly.pdbx_seq_one_letter_code
_entity_poly.pdbx_strand_id
1 'polypeptide(L)'
;MSTSRIRYDKDRNGVDVKAAAQIKAQRQPDGQFQSPNTKYPALIFEVAFSQNPGNFAKIAEGYMERSGVNTKTFIGINIDYKSRYPSTLSLWKAVNAIEDGAPVQDTFEAVEVIASKPFRDASGAPCNPDHELRLSLQDIATGPKTPDLDAIQIAITYDRLCKILDKACRFHAWREDSEPHAGFQAKHQTFRRKRSPTPPDCILPDDEAR
;
A
#
# COMPACT_ATOMS: atom_id res chain seq x y z
N MET A 1 7.17 -2.92 16.00
CA MET A 1 6.91 -3.26 14.58
C MET A 1 5.54 -2.73 14.24
N SER A 2 5.48 -1.63 13.48
CA SER A 2 4.21 -1.05 13.05
C SER A 2 3.54 -2.01 12.07
N THR A 3 2.30 -2.42 12.35
CA THR A 3 1.57 -3.31 11.46
C THR A 3 1.17 -2.55 10.20
N SER A 4 1.43 -3.07 9.01
CA SER A 4 1.01 -2.55 7.68
C SER A 4 -0.52 -2.52 7.47
N ARG A 5 -1.29 -2.49 8.55
CA ARG A 5 -2.75 -2.63 8.57
C ARG A 5 -3.37 -1.25 8.60
N ILE A 6 -4.23 -0.96 7.64
CA ILE A 6 -5.08 0.23 7.65
C ILE A 6 -6.43 -0.17 8.25
N ARG A 7 -6.88 0.61 9.23
CA ARG A 7 -8.18 0.45 9.88
C ARG A 7 -9.05 1.65 9.53
N TYR A 8 -10.17 1.40 8.89
CA TYR A 8 -11.16 2.45 8.58
C TYR A 8 -12.18 2.58 9.71
N ASP A 9 -12.62 3.81 9.94
CA ASP A 9 -13.83 4.04 10.72
C ASP A 9 -15.06 3.79 9.82
N LYS A 10 -16.22 3.53 10.43
CA LYS A 10 -17.45 3.15 9.73
C LYS A 10 -17.89 4.24 8.72
N ASP A 11 -18.48 3.82 7.59
CA ASP A 11 -19.13 4.72 6.63
C ASP A 11 -20.23 5.54 7.35
N ARG A 12 -20.32 6.85 7.05
CA ARG A 12 -21.28 7.81 7.64
C ARG A 12 -22.76 7.56 7.27
N ASN A 13 -23.08 6.47 6.57
CA ASN A 13 -24.47 6.14 6.24
C ASN A 13 -25.10 5.37 7.40
N GLY A 14 -25.81 6.12 8.25
CA GLY A 14 -26.48 5.68 9.46
C GLY A 14 -27.57 4.64 9.21
N VAL A 15 -27.17 3.37 9.08
CA VAL A 15 -28.08 2.25 9.28
C VAL A 15 -27.75 1.61 10.62
N ASP A 16 -28.69 1.76 11.53
CA ASP A 16 -28.71 1.21 12.89
C ASP A 16 -28.99 -0.30 12.79
N VAL A 17 -27.97 -1.12 13.04
CA VAL A 17 -28.15 -2.57 13.19
C VAL A 17 -27.47 -2.99 14.48
N LYS A 18 -28.30 -3.41 15.42
CA LYS A 18 -27.98 -3.81 16.80
C LYS A 18 -26.81 -4.80 16.87
N ALA A 19 -25.92 -4.53 17.81
CA ALA A 19 -25.13 -5.47 18.61
C ALA A 19 -24.81 -6.85 17.98
N ALA A 20 -23.92 -6.85 16.99
CA ALA A 20 -23.04 -7.99 16.70
C ALA A 20 -21.64 -7.40 16.43
N ALA A 21 -20.59 -8.04 16.97
CA ALA A 21 -19.21 -7.56 16.99
C ALA A 21 -18.83 -6.73 15.76
N GLN A 22 -18.61 -5.45 16.00
CA GLN A 22 -18.51 -4.37 15.04
C GLN A 22 -17.22 -4.49 14.21
N ILE A 23 -17.29 -5.15 13.05
CA ILE A 23 -16.11 -5.41 12.21
C ILE A 23 -15.68 -4.11 11.51
N LYS A 24 -14.59 -3.48 11.98
CA LYS A 24 -13.89 -2.42 11.23
C LYS A 24 -13.38 -3.01 9.92
N ALA A 25 -13.70 -2.38 8.78
CA ALA A 25 -13.08 -2.75 7.52
C ALA A 25 -11.56 -2.55 7.65
N GLN A 26 -10.81 -3.63 7.42
CA GLN A 26 -9.37 -3.65 7.59
C GLN A 26 -8.73 -4.04 6.26
N ARG A 27 -7.72 -3.27 5.83
CA ARG A 27 -6.90 -3.59 4.65
C ARG A 27 -5.43 -3.73 5.01
N GLN A 28 -4.71 -4.49 4.19
CA GLN A 28 -3.28 -4.74 4.31
C GLN A 28 -2.69 -4.58 2.90
N PRO A 29 -2.38 -3.35 2.49
CA PRO A 29 -1.75 -3.14 1.20
C PRO A 29 -0.35 -3.75 1.16
N ASP A 30 0.10 -4.12 -0.03
CA ASP A 30 1.47 -4.60 -0.25
C ASP A 30 2.52 -3.54 0.11
N GLY A 31 2.19 -2.25 -0.07
CA GLY A 31 2.96 -1.18 0.54
C GLY A 31 2.25 0.17 0.60
N GLN A 32 2.80 1.05 1.42
CA GLN A 32 2.21 2.34 1.74
C GLN A 32 3.28 3.37 2.14
N PHE A 33 2.99 4.65 1.88
CA PHE A 33 3.71 5.79 2.41
C PHE A 33 2.79 6.61 3.29
N GLN A 34 3.17 6.74 4.56
CA GLN A 34 2.40 7.43 5.59
C GLN A 34 3.34 8.38 6.33
N SER A 35 2.99 9.68 6.40
CA SER A 35 3.75 10.61 7.22
C SER A 35 3.48 10.35 8.71
N PRO A 36 4.43 10.75 9.59
CA PRO A 36 4.20 10.74 11.03
C PRO A 36 2.91 11.49 11.40
N ASN A 37 2.24 11.03 12.46
CA ASN A 37 1.05 11.66 13.05
C ASN A 37 -0.19 11.71 12.13
N THR A 38 -0.25 10.94 11.04
CA THR A 38 -1.46 10.83 10.22
C THR A 38 -2.11 9.47 10.37
N LYS A 39 -3.45 9.40 10.27
CA LYS A 39 -4.20 8.15 10.45
C LYS A 39 -4.14 7.22 9.23
N TYR A 40 -4.21 7.80 8.04
CA TYR A 40 -4.21 7.09 6.77
C TYR A 40 -2.93 7.44 5.99
N PRO A 41 -2.43 6.53 5.14
CA PRO A 41 -1.34 6.82 4.21
C PRO A 41 -1.81 7.70 3.04
N ALA A 42 -0.89 8.49 2.47
CA ALA A 42 -1.16 9.31 1.27
C ALA A 42 -1.06 8.47 0.01
N LEU A 43 -0.08 7.58 -0.04
CA LEU A 43 0.17 6.70 -1.17
C LEU A 43 0.06 5.25 -0.75
N ILE A 44 -0.65 4.47 -1.55
CA ILE A 44 -0.76 3.01 -1.43
C ILE A 44 -0.34 2.40 -2.76
N PHE A 45 0.32 1.24 -2.70
CA PHE A 45 0.49 0.41 -3.88
C PHE A 45 0.12 -1.04 -3.59
N GLU A 46 -0.46 -1.69 -4.60
CA GLU A 46 -0.85 -3.10 -4.58
C GLU A 46 -0.24 -3.81 -5.78
N VAL A 47 0.15 -5.06 -5.57
CA VAL A 47 0.74 -5.93 -6.57
C VAL A 47 -0.22 -7.09 -6.85
N ALA A 48 -0.83 -7.08 -8.02
CA ALA A 48 -1.62 -8.21 -8.49
C ALA A 48 -0.72 -9.23 -9.20
N PHE A 49 -0.87 -10.50 -8.84
CA PHE A 49 -0.26 -11.63 -9.54
C PHE A 49 -1.39 -12.46 -10.15
N SER A 50 -1.48 -12.50 -11.49
CA SER A 50 -2.36 -13.35 -12.33
C SER A 50 -3.59 -12.74 -13.03
N GLN A 51 -4.17 -13.60 -13.90
CA GLN A 51 -4.97 -13.41 -15.12
C GLN A 51 -6.16 -12.45 -15.10
N ASN A 52 -6.57 -11.96 -13.94
CA ASN A 52 -7.59 -10.92 -13.85
C ASN A 52 -6.90 -9.76 -13.14
N PRO A 53 -6.51 -8.68 -13.84
CA PRO A 53 -6.08 -7.48 -13.14
C PRO A 53 -7.20 -7.19 -12.16
N GLY A 54 -6.94 -7.37 -10.86
CA GLY A 54 -7.92 -7.07 -9.82
C GLY A 54 -8.47 -5.69 -10.14
N ASN A 55 -9.77 -5.48 -9.98
CA ASN A 55 -10.41 -4.22 -10.39
C ASN A 55 -9.79 -3.07 -9.57
N PHE A 56 -8.67 -2.55 -10.05
CA PHE A 56 -7.82 -1.62 -9.34
C PHE A 56 -8.53 -0.29 -9.20
N ALA A 57 -9.46 0.04 -10.12
CA ALA A 57 -10.37 1.16 -9.95
C ALA A 57 -11.20 1.02 -8.66
N LYS A 58 -11.91 -0.11 -8.46
CA LYS A 58 -12.66 -0.36 -7.22
C LYS A 58 -11.78 -0.38 -5.97
N ILE A 59 -10.54 -0.86 -6.10
CA ILE A 59 -9.59 -0.90 -4.98
C ILE A 59 -9.11 0.52 -4.65
N ALA A 60 -8.72 1.32 -5.66
CA ALA A 60 -8.28 2.69 -5.54
C ALA A 60 -9.39 3.57 -4.95
N GLU A 61 -10.59 3.54 -5.54
CA GLU A 61 -11.79 4.22 -5.03
C GLU A 61 -12.03 3.85 -3.56
N GLY A 62 -12.02 2.56 -3.23
CA GLY A 62 -12.24 2.10 -1.87
C GLY A 62 -11.17 2.55 -0.87
N TYR A 63 -9.92 2.76 -1.31
CA TYR A 63 -8.87 3.34 -0.46
C TYR A 63 -9.08 4.84 -0.26
N MET A 64 -9.35 5.58 -1.34
CA MET A 64 -9.55 7.03 -1.32
C MET A 64 -10.81 7.41 -0.53
N GLU A 65 -11.93 6.75 -0.78
CA GLU A 65 -13.22 7.00 -0.12
C GLU A 65 -13.16 6.73 1.38
N ARG A 66 -12.71 5.54 1.79
CA ARG A 66 -12.70 5.14 3.21
C ARG A 66 -11.68 5.93 4.04
N SER A 67 -10.66 6.49 3.38
CA SER A 67 -9.71 7.39 4.03
C SER A 67 -10.21 8.83 4.12
N GLY A 68 -11.38 9.16 3.56
CA GLY A 68 -11.85 10.54 3.42
C GLY A 68 -10.86 11.39 2.61
N VAL A 69 -10.36 10.85 1.50
CA VAL A 69 -9.40 11.52 0.58
C VAL A 69 -8.02 11.79 1.21
N ASN A 70 -7.70 11.16 2.35
CA ASN A 70 -6.35 11.22 2.91
C ASN A 70 -5.36 10.37 2.11
N THR A 71 -5.82 9.25 1.56
CA THR A 71 -5.14 8.53 0.49
C THR A 71 -5.42 9.24 -0.82
N LYS A 72 -4.40 9.89 -1.37
CA LYS A 72 -4.49 10.70 -2.59
C LYS A 72 -4.00 9.96 -3.82
N THR A 73 -3.17 8.94 -3.63
CA THR A 73 -2.50 8.24 -4.72
C THR A 73 -2.54 6.74 -4.52
N PHE A 74 -2.93 6.04 -5.57
CA PHE A 74 -2.94 4.57 -5.61
C PHE A 74 -2.18 4.09 -6.83
N ILE A 75 -1.26 3.14 -6.63
CA ILE A 75 -0.49 2.51 -7.70
C ILE A 75 -0.88 1.03 -7.77
N GLY A 76 -1.39 0.60 -8.92
CA GLY A 76 -1.64 -0.81 -9.22
C GLY A 76 -0.53 -1.37 -10.09
N ILE A 77 0.14 -2.42 -9.63
CA ILE A 77 1.15 -3.15 -10.41
C ILE A 77 0.58 -4.52 -10.73
N ASN A 78 0.29 -4.79 -12.00
CA ASN A 78 -0.11 -6.12 -12.43
C ASN A 78 1.13 -6.85 -12.97
N ILE A 79 1.55 -7.91 -12.29
CA ILE A 79 2.66 -8.75 -12.71
C ILE A 79 2.14 -9.90 -13.56
N ASP A 80 2.83 -10.14 -14.67
CA ASP A 80 2.56 -11.26 -15.55
C ASP A 80 2.58 -12.62 -14.82
N TYR A 81 1.68 -13.50 -15.25
CA TYR A 81 1.58 -14.86 -14.76
C TYR A 81 1.90 -15.86 -15.87
N LYS A 82 3.07 -16.50 -15.72
CA LYS A 82 3.61 -17.53 -16.62
C LYS A 82 3.93 -17.05 -18.03
N SER A 83 4.45 -15.84 -18.20
CA SER A 83 4.92 -15.34 -19.50
C SER A 83 3.81 -15.28 -20.55
N ARG A 84 2.59 -14.91 -20.15
CA ARG A 84 1.42 -14.88 -21.05
C ARG A 84 0.93 -13.47 -21.36
N TYR A 85 1.13 -12.54 -20.44
CA TYR A 85 0.66 -11.17 -20.56
C TYR A 85 1.80 -10.19 -20.23
N PRO A 86 1.73 -8.94 -20.67
CA PRO A 86 2.66 -7.93 -20.17
C PRO A 86 2.39 -7.63 -18.69
N SER A 87 3.44 -7.24 -17.97
CA SER A 87 3.29 -6.60 -16.66
C SER A 87 2.97 -5.13 -16.86
N THR A 88 1.92 -4.65 -16.18
CA THR A 88 1.37 -3.30 -16.37
C THR A 88 1.36 -2.49 -15.09
N LEU A 89 1.38 -1.18 -15.26
CA LEU A 89 1.28 -0.18 -14.21
C LEU A 89 0.01 0.65 -14.44
N SER A 90 -0.77 0.85 -13.38
CA SER A 90 -1.79 1.88 -13.34
C SER A 90 -1.57 2.83 -12.16
N LEU A 91 -2.02 4.07 -12.32
CA LEU A 91 -1.92 5.14 -11.33
C LEU A 91 -3.28 5.84 -11.23
N TRP A 92 -3.81 5.94 -10.02
CA TRP A 92 -4.99 6.74 -9.71
C TRP A 92 -4.63 7.88 -8.79
N LYS A 93 -5.26 9.04 -9.02
CA LYS A 93 -5.18 10.20 -8.16
C LYS A 93 -6.57 10.66 -7.73
N ALA A 94 -6.71 11.02 -6.46
CA ALA A 94 -7.89 11.71 -5.99
C ALA A 94 -7.82 13.18 -6.44
N VAL A 95 -8.80 13.61 -7.22
CA VAL A 95 -8.96 15.00 -7.65
C VAL A 95 -10.27 15.55 -7.09
N ASN A 96 -10.32 16.85 -6.82
CA ASN A 96 -11.58 17.49 -6.44
C ASN A 96 -12.52 17.43 -7.65
N ALA A 97 -13.76 17.00 -7.44
CA ALA A 97 -14.76 17.07 -8.50
C ALA A 97 -15.15 18.54 -8.70
N ILE A 98 -15.07 19.02 -9.94
CA ILE A 98 -15.53 20.36 -10.32
C ILE A 98 -16.83 20.16 -11.09
N GLU A 99 -17.96 20.59 -10.55
CA GLU A 99 -19.21 20.74 -11.32
C GLU A 99 -19.40 22.20 -11.71
N ASP A 100 -19.87 22.42 -12.93
CA ASP A 100 -20.08 23.75 -13.52
C ASP A 100 -20.95 24.64 -12.62
N GLY A 101 -20.33 25.70 -12.08
CA GLY A 101 -21.02 26.81 -11.44
C GLY A 101 -21.22 26.75 -9.92
N ALA A 102 -20.76 25.71 -9.23
CA ALA A 102 -20.79 25.67 -7.75
C ALA A 102 -19.49 25.08 -7.18
N PRO A 103 -18.95 25.64 -6.07
CA PRO A 103 -17.96 24.91 -5.29
C PRO A 103 -18.67 23.74 -4.63
N VAL A 104 -18.57 22.54 -5.21
CA VAL A 104 -18.97 21.33 -4.51
C VAL A 104 -17.93 21.09 -3.43
N GLN A 105 -18.15 21.68 -2.26
CA GLN A 105 -17.37 21.37 -1.08
C GLN A 105 -17.56 19.88 -0.78
N ASP A 106 -16.44 19.17 -0.70
CA ASP A 106 -16.30 17.80 -0.21
C ASP A 106 -16.62 16.64 -1.18
N THR A 107 -16.59 16.83 -2.50
CA THR A 107 -16.59 15.72 -3.47
C THR A 107 -15.23 15.51 -4.15
N PHE A 108 -14.89 14.24 -4.38
CA PHE A 108 -13.67 13.85 -5.09
C PHE A 108 -13.98 12.79 -6.13
N GLU A 109 -13.11 12.68 -7.12
CA GLU A 109 -13.10 11.63 -8.12
C GLU A 109 -11.75 10.89 -8.09
N ALA A 110 -11.78 9.56 -8.21
CA ALA A 110 -10.59 8.75 -8.40
C ALA A 110 -10.25 8.65 -9.90
N VAL A 111 -9.36 9.50 -10.39
CA VAL A 111 -9.00 9.57 -11.81
C VAL A 111 -7.85 8.62 -12.12
N GLU A 112 -8.01 7.73 -13.11
CA GLU A 112 -6.94 6.89 -13.65
C GLU A 112 -6.02 7.73 -14.55
N VAL A 113 -4.88 8.15 -14.01
CA VAL A 113 -3.87 8.97 -14.70
C VAL A 113 -3.00 8.11 -15.63
N ILE A 114 -2.71 6.87 -15.23
CA ILE A 114 -2.02 5.88 -16.06
C ILE A 114 -2.92 4.66 -16.12
N ALA A 115 -3.39 4.33 -17.33
CA ALA A 115 -4.28 3.20 -17.55
C ALA A 115 -3.52 1.96 -18.08
N SER A 116 -3.24 1.02 -17.18
CA SER A 116 -2.67 -0.31 -17.43
C SER A 116 -1.54 -0.30 -18.46
N LYS A 117 -0.58 0.61 -18.31
CA LYS A 117 0.51 0.79 -19.26
C LYS A 117 1.56 -0.30 -19.06
N PRO A 118 1.95 -1.03 -20.13
CA PRO A 118 2.95 -2.08 -20.02
C PRO A 118 4.35 -1.50 -19.78
N PHE A 119 5.06 -2.05 -18.81
CA PHE A 119 6.48 -1.74 -18.54
C PHE A 119 7.42 -2.93 -18.80
N ARG A 120 6.86 -4.14 -18.93
CA ARG A 120 7.58 -5.37 -19.26
C ARG A 120 6.66 -6.28 -20.07
N ASP A 121 7.14 -6.86 -21.16
CA ASP A 121 6.37 -7.81 -21.96
C ASP A 121 6.39 -9.23 -21.37
N ALA A 122 5.66 -10.14 -22.03
CA ALA A 122 5.58 -11.55 -21.65
C ALA A 122 6.92 -12.30 -21.78
N SER A 123 7.83 -11.86 -22.65
CA SER A 123 9.18 -12.43 -22.78
C SER A 123 10.12 -11.97 -21.66
N GLY A 124 9.71 -10.91 -20.96
CA GLY A 124 10.46 -10.26 -19.90
C GLY A 124 11.34 -9.11 -20.35
N ALA A 125 11.20 -8.66 -21.60
CA ALA A 125 11.87 -7.47 -22.07
C ALA A 125 11.12 -6.20 -21.63
N PRO A 126 11.82 -5.07 -21.41
CA PRO A 126 11.18 -3.81 -21.03
C PRO A 126 10.27 -3.29 -22.15
N CYS A 127 9.10 -2.75 -21.77
CA CYS A 127 8.23 -1.99 -22.66
C CYS A 127 8.27 -0.51 -22.28
N ASN A 128 8.26 0.37 -23.29
CA ASN A 128 8.25 1.82 -23.09
C ASN A 128 9.34 2.30 -22.11
N PRO A 129 10.63 1.95 -22.33
CA PRO A 129 11.68 2.15 -21.32
C PRO A 129 11.87 3.60 -20.88
N ASP A 130 11.57 4.56 -21.76
CA ASP A 130 11.67 6.00 -21.52
C ASP A 130 10.43 6.59 -20.82
N HIS A 131 9.37 5.79 -20.63
CA HIS A 131 8.22 6.22 -19.83
C HIS A 131 8.58 6.22 -18.35
N GLU A 132 7.90 7.09 -17.61
CA GLU A 132 8.14 7.29 -16.18
C GLU A 132 6.83 7.24 -15.40
N LEU A 133 6.86 6.55 -14.27
CA LEU A 133 5.96 6.84 -13.16
C LEU A 133 6.43 8.14 -12.51
N ARG A 134 5.66 9.22 -12.70
CA ARG A 134 5.94 10.52 -12.09
C ARG A 134 5.00 10.75 -10.91
N LEU A 135 5.61 11.01 -9.76
CA LEU A 135 4.95 11.40 -8.52
C LEU A 135 5.54 12.71 -8.05
N SER A 136 4.74 13.56 -7.44
CA SER A 136 5.21 14.73 -6.70
C SER A 136 5.33 14.39 -5.21
N LEU A 137 6.02 15.21 -4.42
CA LEU A 137 5.97 15.04 -2.96
C LEU A 137 4.54 15.19 -2.42
N GLN A 138 3.68 15.95 -3.10
CA GLN A 138 2.29 16.10 -2.73
C GLN A 138 1.51 14.77 -2.80
N ASP A 139 1.89 13.87 -3.72
CA ASP A 139 1.28 12.54 -3.88
C ASP A 139 1.60 11.60 -2.70
N ILE A 140 2.68 11.87 -1.96
CA ILE A 140 3.12 11.07 -0.79
C ILE A 140 2.94 11.79 0.55
N ALA A 141 2.62 13.09 0.54
CA ALA A 141 2.47 13.89 1.74
C ALA A 141 1.05 13.79 2.33
N THR A 142 0.97 13.31 3.57
CA THR A 142 -0.20 13.46 4.44
C THR A 142 -0.02 14.69 5.35
N GLY A 143 -1.05 15.53 5.46
CA GLY A 143 -1.02 16.75 6.29
C GLY A 143 -1.49 18.03 5.57
N PRO A 144 -1.37 19.20 6.23
CA PRO A 144 -1.69 20.50 5.63
C PRO A 144 -0.91 20.69 4.33
N LYS A 145 -1.52 21.35 3.34
CA LYS A 145 -0.84 21.71 2.10
C LYS A 145 0.34 22.63 2.44
N THR A 146 1.54 22.08 2.49
CA THR A 146 2.75 22.89 2.44
C THR A 146 2.95 23.36 1.00
N PRO A 147 3.20 24.66 0.78
CA PRO A 147 3.45 25.18 -0.55
C PRO A 147 4.67 24.48 -1.19
N ASP A 148 4.67 24.41 -2.51
CA ASP A 148 5.79 23.97 -3.35
C ASP A 148 6.16 22.48 -3.32
N LEU A 149 5.35 21.60 -2.69
CA LEU A 149 5.58 20.15 -2.75
C LEU A 149 5.29 19.54 -4.13
N ASP A 150 4.46 20.20 -4.92
CA ASP A 150 4.15 19.85 -6.30
C ASP A 150 5.34 20.10 -7.24
N ALA A 151 6.24 21.02 -6.91
CA ALA A 151 7.45 21.28 -7.69
C ALA A 151 8.49 20.14 -7.59
N ILE A 152 8.49 19.37 -6.50
CA ILE A 152 9.48 18.31 -6.27
C ILE A 152 8.95 17.00 -6.84
N GLN A 153 9.56 16.56 -7.94
CA GLN A 153 9.18 15.36 -8.69
C GLN A 153 10.07 14.16 -8.36
N ILE A 154 9.44 13.00 -8.27
CA ILE A 154 10.04 11.68 -8.17
C ILE A 154 9.65 10.94 -9.45
N ALA A 155 10.66 10.55 -10.22
CA ALA A 155 10.47 9.80 -11.45
C ALA A 155 11.07 8.39 -11.32
N ILE A 156 10.29 7.38 -11.70
CA ILE A 156 10.75 5.99 -11.80
C ILE A 156 10.52 5.53 -13.23
N THR A 157 11.59 5.28 -13.98
CA THR A 157 11.48 4.81 -15.36
C THR A 157 10.88 3.40 -15.43
N TYR A 158 10.23 3.09 -16.54
CA TYR A 158 9.65 1.76 -16.77
C TYR A 158 10.75 0.70 -16.92
N ASP A 159 11.90 1.08 -17.48
CA ASP A 159 13.11 0.25 -17.45
C ASP A 159 13.54 -0.09 -16.00
N ARG A 160 13.49 0.89 -15.08
CA ARG A 160 13.80 0.64 -13.67
C ARG A 160 12.77 -0.30 -13.02
N LEU A 161 11.48 -0.15 -13.32
CA LEU A 161 10.43 -1.05 -12.86
C LEU A 161 10.65 -2.48 -13.37
N CYS A 162 10.99 -2.64 -14.66
CA CYS A 162 11.33 -3.94 -15.25
C CYS A 162 12.50 -4.60 -14.50
N LYS A 163 13.58 -3.85 -14.25
CA LYS A 163 14.75 -4.35 -13.50
C LYS A 163 14.43 -4.72 -12.05
N ILE A 164 13.54 -3.98 -11.39
CA ILE A 164 13.06 -4.31 -10.04
C ILE A 164 12.31 -5.65 -10.08
N LEU A 165 11.42 -5.83 -11.06
CA LEU A 165 10.68 -7.06 -11.23
C LEU A 165 11.59 -8.24 -11.58
N ASP A 166 12.60 -8.07 -12.45
CA ASP A 166 13.61 -9.09 -12.74
C ASP A 166 14.32 -9.56 -11.48
N LYS A 167 14.75 -8.60 -10.64
CA LYS A 167 15.38 -8.89 -9.36
C LYS A 167 14.43 -9.70 -8.47
N ALA A 168 13.16 -9.29 -8.35
CA ALA A 168 12.16 -9.99 -7.57
C ALA A 168 11.92 -11.43 -8.08
N CYS A 169 11.79 -11.63 -9.39
CA CYS A 169 11.65 -12.94 -10.02
C CYS A 169 12.86 -13.85 -9.73
N ARG A 170 14.09 -13.34 -9.83
CA ARG A 170 15.30 -14.11 -9.50
C ARG A 170 15.31 -14.54 -8.02
N PHE A 171 14.92 -13.64 -7.11
CA PHE A 171 14.79 -13.99 -5.69
C PHE A 171 13.70 -15.03 -5.44
N HIS A 172 12.58 -14.95 -6.17
CA HIS A 172 11.51 -15.94 -6.07
C HIS A 172 11.97 -17.30 -6.60
N ALA A 173 12.54 -17.37 -7.79
CA ALA A 173 13.10 -18.60 -8.35
C ALA A 173 14.15 -19.22 -7.42
N TRP A 174 15.06 -18.40 -6.87
CA TRP A 174 16.02 -18.87 -5.87
C TRP A 174 15.35 -19.52 -4.65
N ARG A 175 14.20 -19.02 -4.18
CA ARG A 175 13.47 -19.62 -3.05
C ARG A 175 12.77 -20.93 -3.41
N GLU A 176 12.24 -21.04 -4.61
CA GLU A 176 11.52 -22.23 -5.09
C GLU A 176 12.49 -23.35 -5.52
N ASP A 177 13.60 -23.00 -6.17
CA ASP A 177 14.59 -23.95 -6.68
C ASP A 177 15.60 -24.39 -5.60
N SER A 178 15.75 -23.60 -4.53
CA SER A 178 16.58 -24.01 -3.40
C SER A 178 15.92 -25.18 -2.68
N GLU A 179 16.56 -26.34 -2.72
CA GLU A 179 16.48 -27.31 -1.62
C GLU A 179 16.53 -26.54 -0.28
N PRO A 180 15.81 -26.96 0.79
CA PRO A 180 15.57 -26.17 2.01
C PRO A 180 16.82 -25.65 2.78
N HIS A 181 18.02 -25.86 2.25
CA HIS A 181 19.34 -25.63 2.85
C HIS A 181 20.29 -24.75 2.01
N ALA A 182 19.91 -24.19 0.85
CA ALA A 182 20.86 -23.48 -0.03
C ALA A 182 21.21 -22.02 0.38
N GLY A 183 20.56 -21.48 1.41
CA GLY A 183 20.88 -20.16 1.98
C GLY A 183 21.83 -20.24 3.17
N PHE A 184 22.61 -19.17 3.42
CA PHE A 184 23.36 -19.05 4.67
C PHE A 184 22.38 -19.07 5.86
N GLN A 185 22.31 -20.19 6.55
CA GLN A 185 21.64 -20.31 7.83
C GLN A 185 22.65 -20.06 8.94
N ALA A 186 22.31 -19.17 9.87
CA ALA A 186 23.09 -19.05 11.09
C ALA A 186 23.08 -20.42 11.81
N LYS A 187 24.26 -21.03 11.97
CA LYS A 187 24.43 -22.37 12.58
C LYS A 187 24.04 -22.43 14.06
N HIS A 188 23.70 -21.28 14.67
CA HIS A 188 23.32 -21.21 16.07
C HIS A 188 21.83 -21.49 16.23
N GLN A 189 21.50 -22.65 16.82
CA GLN A 189 20.18 -22.89 17.39
C GLN A 189 19.98 -21.91 18.54
N THR A 190 19.20 -20.86 18.28
CA THR A 190 18.75 -19.95 19.34
C THR A 190 17.54 -20.58 20.02
N PHE A 191 17.75 -21.11 21.21
CA PHE A 191 16.63 -21.53 22.05
C PHE A 191 15.96 -20.28 22.61
N ARG A 192 14.65 -20.15 22.34
CA ARG A 192 13.84 -19.13 23.00
C ARG A 192 13.89 -19.41 24.50
N ARG A 193 14.54 -18.54 25.26
CA ARG A 193 14.58 -18.65 26.73
C ARG A 193 13.13 -18.69 27.23
N LYS A 194 12.77 -19.66 28.07
CA LYS A 194 11.48 -19.62 28.79
C LYS A 194 11.40 -18.26 29.49
N ARG A 195 10.25 -17.57 29.36
CA ARG A 195 10.03 -16.33 30.12
C ARG A 195 10.22 -16.68 31.60
N SER A 196 11.02 -15.87 32.29
CA SER A 196 10.99 -15.87 33.74
C SER A 196 9.53 -15.61 34.15
N PRO A 197 8.98 -16.35 35.13
CA PRO A 197 7.69 -16.01 35.70
C PRO A 197 7.69 -14.53 36.07
N THR A 198 6.64 -13.80 35.70
CA THR A 198 6.42 -12.46 36.25
C THR A 198 6.44 -12.60 37.77
N PRO A 199 7.26 -11.82 38.50
CA PRO A 199 7.19 -11.81 39.95
C PRO A 199 5.74 -11.56 40.37
N PRO A 200 5.22 -12.27 41.38
CA PRO A 200 3.88 -11.98 41.89
C PRO A 200 3.81 -10.51 42.28
N ASP A 201 2.70 -9.85 41.92
CA ASP A 201 2.39 -8.50 42.37
C ASP A 201 2.45 -8.53 43.90
N CYS A 202 3.52 -7.95 44.45
CA CYS A 202 3.63 -7.71 45.87
C CYS A 202 2.89 -6.41 46.09
N ILE A 203 1.64 -6.49 46.54
CA ILE A 203 0.96 -5.37 47.18
C ILE A 203 1.88 -4.98 48.33
N LEU A 204 2.56 -3.83 48.20
CA LEU A 204 3.36 -3.34 49.30
C LEU A 204 2.35 -2.92 50.39
N PRO A 205 2.67 -3.09 51.68
CA PRO A 205 1.78 -2.62 52.75
C PRO A 205 1.48 -1.11 52.69
N ASP A 206 2.24 -0.36 51.88
CA ASP A 206 2.01 1.06 51.57
C ASP A 206 0.94 1.31 50.48
N ASP A 207 0.54 0.28 49.72
CA ASP A 207 -0.55 0.38 48.72
C ASP A 207 -1.94 0.46 49.39
N GLU A 208 -2.03 0.30 50.71
CA GLU A 208 -3.24 0.55 51.52
C GLU A 208 -3.13 1.79 52.44
N ALA A 209 -2.15 2.68 52.23
CA ALA A 209 -2.05 3.93 52.97
C ALA A 209 -2.59 5.15 52.20
N ARG A 210 -3.94 5.22 52.17
CA ARG A 210 -4.82 6.40 52.06
C ARG A 210 -5.01 7.13 50.72
#